data_AF-A0A2E7WUG0-F1
#
_entry.id   AF-A0A2E7WUG0-F1
#
_cell.length_a   1.000
_cell.length_b   1.000
_cell.length_c   1.000
_cell.angle_alpha   90.00
_cell.angle_beta   90.00
_cell.angle_gamma   90.00
#
_symmetry.space_group_name_H-M   'P 1'
#
loop_
_entity.id
_entity.type
_entity.pdbx_description
1 polymer ?
#
loop_
_entity_poly.entity_id
_entity_poly.type
_entity_poly.pdbx_seq_one_letter_code
_entity_poly.pdbx_strand_id
1 'polypeptide(L)'
;MFARMSERDRRALFLVGAFLIAIVVYTQAIEPLVFRFQNALGRLERSEQLSAGYIQKIRMLPRREARLAELEQEKSAVDTYFKVSPASRSAPAETLIDELSSYASITGVTIRQLVPNVESLDGGGGFHDLVLLGDYAALRQYLYLLETSPRKFQLTEFELNPPKEGILRSRVRFLDPAEVLSDNPESKGSDVDPDLIIGVYGTEDDLPIYLAQTMGFFNEVQLKVGLVPAGTPDTSLRRLLSGQVDVTTASLYDILRYRLGGVPVRAIMPISRVPLEVQLATSTDSSVSTLEDLQGKTVALEPHGMVEPLFLQLLAANELGRDDVNLVHLDRRDLVRHLRSGLVDASLISGLEPGRLEYFGLSPVEKLKTARKTWQSFLIVHADALEQEKIPLTQLARAVFRANHMLQENSEQVAAAANQWLGRNNNQPAGPVIEKIRFPDSQDAWNLMSTAEDNVIGLAMFQQLLLELGEDVPDVTTRDLVNNTILDKLRTEHLDED
;
A
#
# COMPACT_ATOMS: atom_id res chain seq x y z
N MET A 1 -96.82 -38.59 -34.02
CA MET A 1 -96.01 -38.64 -35.25
C MET A 1 -95.33 -40.00 -35.49
N PHE A 2 -94.98 -40.79 -34.46
CA PHE A 2 -94.35 -42.11 -34.63
C PHE A 2 -95.29 -43.29 -35.00
N ALA A 3 -96.61 -43.10 -34.98
CA ALA A 3 -97.58 -44.18 -35.26
C ALA A 3 -97.90 -44.41 -36.75
N ARG A 4 -97.36 -43.60 -37.68
CA ARG A 4 -97.54 -43.75 -39.14
C ARG A 4 -96.28 -44.15 -39.92
N MET A 5 -95.16 -44.44 -39.25
CA MET A 5 -93.91 -44.84 -39.91
C MET A 5 -93.79 -46.36 -40.05
N SER A 6 -93.30 -46.82 -41.20
CA SER A 6 -93.03 -48.23 -41.50
C SER A 6 -91.93 -48.80 -40.59
N GLU A 7 -91.92 -50.12 -40.35
CA GLU A 7 -90.91 -50.74 -39.48
C GLU A 7 -89.48 -50.50 -39.94
N ARG A 8 -89.24 -50.44 -41.26
CA ARG A 8 -87.92 -50.13 -41.83
C ARG A 8 -87.46 -48.74 -41.44
N ASP A 9 -88.33 -47.75 -41.51
CA ASP A 9 -87.99 -46.36 -41.20
C ASP A 9 -87.70 -46.17 -39.71
N ARG A 10 -88.38 -46.92 -38.82
CA ARG A 10 -88.08 -46.89 -37.38
C ARG A 10 -86.72 -47.49 -37.06
N ARG A 11 -86.35 -48.61 -37.71
CA ARG A 11 -85.02 -49.22 -37.52
C ARG A 11 -83.90 -48.32 -38.05
N ALA A 12 -84.12 -47.69 -39.21
CA ALA A 12 -83.17 -46.74 -39.77
C ALA A 12 -82.98 -45.53 -38.84
N LEU A 13 -84.07 -44.95 -38.32
CA LEU A 13 -84.00 -43.83 -37.39
C LEU A 13 -83.30 -44.19 -36.08
N PHE A 14 -83.53 -45.41 -35.56
CA PHE A 14 -82.85 -45.89 -34.35
C PHE A 14 -81.35 -46.07 -34.57
N LEU A 15 -80.94 -46.64 -35.70
CA LEU A 15 -79.51 -46.80 -36.06
C LEU A 15 -78.82 -45.45 -36.21
N VAL A 16 -79.46 -44.49 -36.89
CA VAL A 16 -78.92 -43.13 -37.03
C VAL A 16 -78.85 -42.44 -35.67
N GLY A 17 -79.86 -42.59 -34.82
CA GLY A 17 -79.86 -42.05 -33.46
C GLY A 17 -78.75 -42.64 -32.60
N ALA A 18 -78.56 -43.97 -32.62
CA ALA A 18 -77.49 -44.64 -31.89
C ALA A 18 -76.10 -44.23 -32.39
N PHE A 19 -75.93 -44.07 -33.70
CA PHE A 19 -74.67 -43.61 -34.30
C PHE A 19 -74.35 -42.15 -33.91
N LEU A 20 -75.35 -41.27 -33.92
CA LEU A 20 -75.18 -39.89 -33.46
C LEU A 20 -74.83 -39.82 -31.97
N ILE A 21 -75.46 -40.66 -31.13
CA ILE A 21 -75.10 -40.76 -29.70
C ILE A 21 -73.67 -41.25 -29.53
N ALA A 22 -73.22 -42.25 -30.29
CA ALA A 22 -71.84 -42.75 -30.22
C ALA A 22 -70.82 -41.67 -30.63
N ILE A 23 -71.11 -40.86 -31.65
CA ILE A 23 -70.27 -39.72 -32.04
C ILE A 23 -70.22 -38.66 -30.93
N VAL A 24 -71.37 -38.34 -30.33
CA VAL A 24 -71.44 -37.37 -29.22
C VAL A 24 -70.64 -37.89 -28.01
N VAL A 25 -70.75 -39.17 -27.67
CA VAL A 25 -69.97 -39.77 -26.57
C VAL A 25 -68.47 -39.75 -26.87
N TYR A 26 -68.06 -40.08 -28.10
CA TYR A 26 -66.65 -40.05 -28.48
C TYR A 26 -66.06 -38.64 -28.40
N THR A 27 -66.75 -37.66 -28.97
CA THR A 27 -66.29 -36.25 -29.01
C THR A 27 -66.38 -35.54 -27.65
N GLN A 28 -67.39 -35.84 -26.84
CA GLN A 28 -67.60 -35.15 -25.55
C GLN A 28 -66.89 -35.82 -24.38
N ALA A 29 -66.66 -37.14 -24.42
CA ALA A 29 -66.09 -37.87 -23.28
C ALA A 29 -64.69 -38.40 -23.57
N ILE A 30 -64.46 -39.06 -24.70
CA ILE A 30 -63.21 -39.78 -24.97
C ILE A 30 -62.12 -38.82 -25.44
N GLU A 31 -62.41 -37.97 -26.42
CA GLU A 31 -61.45 -37.04 -27.00
C GLU A 31 -60.84 -36.06 -25.95
N PRO A 32 -61.63 -35.47 -25.02
CA PRO A 32 -61.09 -34.61 -23.97
C PRO A 32 -60.22 -35.37 -22.96
N LEU A 33 -60.53 -36.64 -22.69
CA LEU A 33 -59.76 -37.49 -21.80
C LEU A 33 -58.38 -37.82 -22.39
N VAL A 34 -58.33 -38.16 -23.68
CA VAL A 34 -57.07 -38.39 -24.40
C VAL A 34 -56.22 -37.13 -24.42
N PHE A 35 -56.83 -35.97 -24.69
CA PHE A 35 -56.12 -34.69 -24.68
C PHE A 35 -55.58 -34.32 -23.29
N ARG A 36 -56.34 -34.59 -22.22
CA ARG A 36 -55.88 -34.39 -20.83
C ARG A 36 -54.72 -35.32 -20.47
N PHE A 37 -54.78 -36.58 -20.90
CA PHE A 37 -53.73 -37.56 -20.63
C PHE A 37 -52.42 -37.21 -21.35
N GLN A 38 -52.48 -36.83 -22.63
CA GLN A 38 -51.31 -36.39 -23.40
C GLN A 38 -50.69 -35.11 -22.81
N ASN A 39 -51.51 -34.16 -22.36
CA ASN A 39 -51.02 -32.97 -21.67
C ASN A 39 -50.38 -33.28 -20.31
N ALA A 40 -50.89 -34.28 -19.58
CA ALA A 40 -50.31 -34.70 -18.31
C ALA A 40 -48.92 -35.35 -18.53
N LEU A 41 -48.79 -36.20 -19.55
CA LEU A 41 -47.50 -36.79 -19.94
C LEU A 41 -46.48 -35.72 -20.35
N GLY A 42 -46.87 -34.75 -21.19
CA GLY A 42 -45.99 -33.66 -21.60
C GLY A 42 -45.58 -32.74 -20.44
N ARG A 43 -46.42 -32.61 -19.39
CA ARG A 43 -46.06 -31.88 -18.16
C ARG A 43 -45.06 -32.67 -17.31
N LEU A 44 -45.19 -34.00 -17.24
CA LEU A 44 -44.26 -34.87 -16.52
C LEU A 44 -42.86 -34.82 -17.14
N GLU A 45 -42.75 -34.97 -18.46
CA GLU A 45 -41.46 -34.92 -19.17
C GLU A 45 -40.79 -33.55 -19.04
N ARG A 46 -41.55 -32.44 -19.13
CA ARG A 46 -41.01 -31.09 -18.89
C ARG A 46 -40.55 -30.92 -17.44
N SER A 47 -41.27 -31.48 -16.47
CA SER A 47 -40.87 -31.46 -15.06
C SER A 47 -39.56 -32.21 -14.83
N GLU A 48 -39.39 -33.39 -15.43
CA GLU A 48 -38.15 -34.16 -15.34
C GLU A 48 -36.97 -33.44 -16.00
N GLN A 49 -37.15 -32.86 -17.19
CA GLN A 49 -36.13 -32.04 -17.85
C GLN A 49 -35.73 -30.80 -17.03
N LEU A 50 -36.71 -30.11 -16.42
CA LEU A 50 -36.44 -28.98 -15.54
C LEU A 50 -35.67 -29.43 -14.28
N SER A 51 -36.05 -30.56 -13.68
CA SER A 51 -35.38 -31.10 -12.48
C SER A 51 -33.92 -31.48 -12.73
N ALA A 52 -33.60 -32.04 -13.91
CA ALA A 52 -32.23 -32.35 -14.31
C ALA A 52 -31.35 -31.09 -14.44
N GLY A 53 -31.92 -29.99 -14.98
CA GLY A 53 -31.24 -28.69 -15.07
C GLY A 53 -31.01 -28.02 -13.71
N TYR A 54 -31.90 -28.21 -12.73
CA TYR A 54 -31.72 -27.71 -11.37
C TYR A 54 -30.62 -28.47 -10.61
N ILE A 55 -30.55 -29.80 -10.75
CA ILE A 55 -29.49 -30.61 -10.11
C ILE A 55 -28.09 -30.21 -10.59
N GLN A 56 -27.94 -29.87 -11.87
CA GLN A 56 -26.67 -29.41 -12.44
C GLN A 56 -26.29 -28.00 -11.97
N LYS A 57 -27.27 -27.09 -11.81
CA LYS A 57 -27.05 -25.74 -11.26
C LYS A 57 -26.72 -25.77 -9.76
N ILE A 58 -27.36 -26.65 -8.98
CA ILE A 58 -27.10 -26.83 -7.55
C ILE A 58 -25.70 -27.40 -7.28
N ARG A 59 -25.18 -28.29 -8.15
CA ARG A 59 -23.78 -28.77 -8.07
C ARG A 59 -22.73 -27.69 -8.35
N MET A 60 -23.08 -26.64 -9.10
CA MET A 60 -22.17 -25.57 -9.51
C MET A 60 -22.19 -24.37 -8.56
N LEU A 61 -23.16 -24.28 -7.65
CA LEU A 61 -23.28 -23.21 -6.64
C LEU A 61 -22.03 -23.09 -5.75
N PRO A 62 -21.49 -24.17 -5.15
CA PRO A 62 -20.29 -24.07 -4.31
C PRO A 62 -19.06 -23.54 -5.08
N ARG A 63 -18.89 -23.93 -6.35
CA ARG A 63 -17.80 -23.41 -7.20
C ARG A 63 -18.00 -21.95 -7.59
N ARG A 64 -19.24 -21.52 -7.81
CA ARG A 64 -19.57 -20.13 -8.15
C ARG A 64 -19.47 -19.21 -6.93
N GLU A 65 -19.89 -19.68 -5.77
CA GLU A 65 -19.70 -18.97 -4.49
C GLU A 65 -18.21 -18.87 -4.13
N ALA A 66 -17.44 -19.95 -4.31
CA ALA A 66 -15.98 -19.90 -4.13
C ALA A 66 -15.32 -18.92 -5.12
N ARG A 67 -15.72 -18.93 -6.40
CA ARG A 67 -15.19 -18.00 -7.41
C ARG A 67 -15.65 -16.56 -7.15
N LEU A 68 -16.86 -16.36 -6.64
CA LEU A 68 -17.36 -15.04 -6.26
C LEU A 68 -16.61 -14.51 -5.05
N ALA A 69 -16.36 -15.33 -4.02
CA ALA A 69 -15.55 -14.96 -2.87
C ALA A 69 -14.10 -14.63 -3.27
N GLU A 70 -13.52 -15.41 -4.19
CA GLU A 70 -12.19 -15.13 -4.78
C GLU A 70 -12.19 -13.79 -5.54
N LEU A 71 -13.20 -13.54 -6.38
CA LEU A 71 -13.34 -12.27 -7.11
C LEU A 71 -13.66 -11.08 -6.19
N GLU A 72 -14.41 -11.27 -5.12
CA GLU A 72 -14.67 -10.24 -4.10
C GLU A 72 -13.42 -9.95 -3.28
N GLN A 73 -12.59 -10.96 -3.03
CA GLN A 73 -11.29 -10.81 -2.38
C GLN A 73 -10.29 -10.10 -3.31
N GLU A 74 -10.22 -10.48 -4.58
CA GLU A 74 -9.43 -9.78 -5.61
C GLU A 74 -9.89 -8.33 -5.74
N LYS A 75 -11.20 -8.09 -5.87
CA LYS A 75 -11.77 -6.74 -5.96
C LYS A 75 -11.51 -5.93 -4.69
N SER A 76 -11.68 -6.51 -3.50
CA SER A 76 -11.41 -5.84 -2.22
C SER A 76 -9.93 -5.47 -2.09
N ALA A 77 -9.03 -6.35 -2.51
CA ALA A 77 -7.60 -6.08 -2.48
C ALA A 77 -7.18 -5.05 -3.54
N VAL A 78 -7.80 -5.06 -4.72
CA VAL A 78 -7.70 -4.01 -5.74
C VAL A 78 -8.24 -2.67 -5.21
N ASP A 79 -9.44 -2.64 -4.62
CA ASP A 79 -10.06 -1.44 -4.04
C ASP A 79 -9.24 -0.91 -2.85
N THR A 80 -8.57 -1.78 -2.09
CA THR A 80 -7.67 -1.40 -0.98
C THR A 80 -6.34 -0.86 -1.51
N TYR A 81 -5.83 -1.41 -2.61
CA TYR A 81 -4.64 -0.92 -3.30
C TYR A 81 -4.89 0.47 -3.94
N PHE A 82 -6.07 0.66 -4.53
CA PHE A 82 -6.49 1.92 -5.16
C PHE A 82 -7.16 2.92 -4.19
N LYS A 83 -7.44 2.54 -2.95
CA LYS A 83 -7.84 3.49 -1.91
C LYS A 83 -6.65 4.40 -1.58
N VAL A 84 -6.86 5.69 -1.81
CA VAL A 84 -5.99 6.76 -1.34
C VAL A 84 -5.90 6.63 0.17
N SER A 85 -4.72 6.26 0.68
CA SER A 85 -4.47 6.29 2.12
C SER A 85 -4.68 7.73 2.60
N PRO A 86 -5.19 7.98 3.82
CA PRO A 86 -5.07 9.30 4.43
C PRO A 86 -3.63 9.83 4.36
N ALA A 87 -2.64 8.92 4.41
CA ALA A 87 -1.21 9.17 4.21
C ALA A 87 -0.79 9.45 2.74
N SER A 88 -1.71 9.59 1.79
CA SER A 88 -1.41 9.91 0.38
C SER A 88 -1.95 11.29 -0.04
N ARG A 89 -2.49 12.08 0.90
CA ARG A 89 -3.23 13.32 0.61
C ARG A 89 -2.40 14.60 0.66
N SER A 90 -1.06 14.54 0.67
CA SER A 90 -0.26 15.77 0.65
C SER A 90 1.14 15.58 0.04
N ALA A 91 1.31 16.06 -1.20
CA ALA A 91 2.53 16.68 -1.75
C ALA A 91 2.33 16.85 -3.27
N PRO A 92 2.12 18.06 -3.82
CA PRO A 92 1.76 18.21 -5.24
C PRO A 92 2.96 18.26 -6.20
N ALA A 93 4.05 18.96 -5.88
CA ALA A 93 5.11 19.29 -6.86
C ALA A 93 6.42 18.49 -6.68
N GLU A 94 6.90 18.27 -5.45
CA GLU A 94 8.16 17.53 -5.21
C GLU A 94 8.02 16.03 -5.56
N THR A 95 6.86 15.43 -5.25
CA THR A 95 6.52 14.05 -5.63
C THR A 95 6.44 13.84 -7.14
N LEU A 96 6.06 14.86 -7.92
CA LEU A 96 6.06 14.79 -9.38
C LEU A 96 7.50 14.69 -9.89
N ILE A 97 8.40 15.53 -9.38
CA ILE A 97 9.81 15.53 -9.79
C ILE A 97 10.47 14.21 -9.38
N ASP A 98 10.22 13.73 -8.17
CA ASP A 98 10.79 12.48 -7.64
C ASP A 98 10.30 11.27 -8.46
N GLU A 99 9.01 11.21 -8.79
CA GLU A 99 8.44 10.14 -9.62
C GLU A 99 9.00 10.17 -11.06
N LEU A 100 9.05 11.34 -11.70
CA LEU A 100 9.61 11.48 -13.05
C LEU A 100 11.10 11.13 -13.09
N SER A 101 11.86 11.54 -12.08
CA SER A 101 13.30 11.25 -11.94
C SER A 101 13.54 9.77 -11.68
N SER A 102 12.66 9.13 -10.91
CA SER A 102 12.66 7.68 -10.71
C SER A 102 12.48 6.93 -12.03
N TYR A 103 11.51 7.33 -12.85
CA TYR A 103 11.30 6.74 -14.19
C TYR A 103 12.51 6.92 -15.11
N ALA A 104 13.20 8.05 -15.01
CA ALA A 104 14.42 8.32 -15.76
C ALA A 104 15.54 7.37 -15.33
N SER A 105 15.72 7.20 -14.03
CA SER A 105 16.70 6.27 -13.45
C SER A 105 16.45 4.82 -13.85
N ILE A 106 15.19 4.37 -13.84
CA ILE A 106 14.80 3.00 -14.22
C ILE A 106 15.12 2.70 -15.69
N THR A 107 14.83 3.66 -16.56
CA THR A 107 14.85 3.45 -18.01
C THR A 107 16.15 3.87 -18.67
N GLY A 108 17.02 4.57 -17.93
CA GLY A 108 18.24 5.19 -18.47
C GLY A 108 17.98 6.44 -19.33
N VAL A 109 16.76 6.99 -19.30
CA VAL A 109 16.41 8.23 -19.99
C VAL A 109 16.92 9.43 -19.21
N THR A 110 17.51 10.41 -19.88
CA THR A 110 17.88 11.69 -19.28
C THR A 110 16.76 12.72 -19.43
N ILE A 111 16.27 13.27 -18.33
CA ILE A 111 15.38 14.43 -18.35
C ILE A 111 16.22 15.68 -18.62
N ARG A 112 16.11 16.22 -19.83
CA ARG A 112 16.81 17.45 -20.21
C ARG A 112 16.15 18.69 -19.65
N GLN A 113 14.82 18.67 -19.56
CA GLN A 113 14.02 19.81 -19.11
C GLN A 113 12.65 19.32 -18.62
N LEU A 114 12.19 19.87 -17.51
CA LEU A 114 10.81 19.78 -17.02
C LEU A 114 10.30 21.21 -16.81
N VAL A 115 9.18 21.55 -17.43
CA VAL A 115 8.45 22.80 -17.21
C VAL A 115 7.11 22.46 -16.58
N PRO A 116 6.97 22.63 -15.26
CA PRO A 116 5.71 22.36 -14.59
C PRO A 116 4.69 23.48 -14.83
N ASN A 117 3.40 23.15 -14.76
CA ASN A 117 2.27 24.10 -14.73
C ASN A 117 2.26 25.09 -15.90
N VAL A 118 2.46 24.56 -17.11
CA VAL A 118 2.36 25.31 -18.36
C VAL A 118 0.94 25.88 -18.54
N GLU A 119 -0.06 25.10 -18.12
CA GLU A 119 -1.46 25.48 -18.09
C GLU A 119 -2.14 24.80 -16.89
N SER A 120 -2.90 25.56 -16.10
CA SER A 120 -3.63 25.04 -14.94
C SER A 120 -5.11 24.88 -15.27
N LEU A 121 -5.75 23.83 -14.77
CA LEU A 121 -7.17 23.58 -14.98
C LEU A 121 -8.03 24.14 -13.83
N ASP A 122 -9.17 24.73 -14.16
CA ASP A 122 -10.20 25.11 -13.18
C ASP A 122 -10.77 23.84 -12.52
N GLY A 123 -10.52 23.69 -11.21
CA GLY A 123 -10.84 22.45 -10.45
C GLY A 123 -9.61 21.62 -10.06
N GLY A 124 -8.42 22.08 -10.44
CA GLY A 124 -7.12 21.54 -10.06
C GLY A 124 -6.54 20.53 -11.05
N GLY A 125 -5.22 20.36 -11.01
CA GLY A 125 -4.43 19.66 -12.03
C GLY A 125 -3.76 20.63 -13.01
N GLY A 126 -2.65 20.19 -13.60
CA GLY A 126 -1.81 21.03 -14.44
C GLY A 126 -1.19 20.27 -15.61
N PHE A 127 -0.97 20.99 -16.72
CA PHE A 127 -0.18 20.50 -17.83
C PHE A 127 1.31 20.75 -17.57
N HIS A 128 2.13 19.72 -17.83
CA HIS A 128 3.57 19.79 -17.69
C HIS A 128 4.23 19.42 -19.02
N ASP A 129 5.30 20.14 -19.36
CA ASP A 129 6.11 19.85 -20.54
C ASP A 129 7.44 19.21 -20.12
N LEU A 130 7.78 18.08 -20.74
CA LEU A 130 8.95 17.29 -20.46
C LEU A 130 9.78 17.09 -21.73
N VAL A 131 11.10 17.26 -21.63
CA VAL A 131 12.05 16.97 -22.70
C VAL A 131 12.96 15.84 -22.27
N LEU A 132 12.89 14.73 -22.99
CA LEU A 132 13.60 13.49 -22.70
C LEU A 132 14.68 13.23 -23.74
N LEU A 133 15.79 12.63 -23.32
CA LEU A 133 16.86 12.12 -24.16
C LEU A 133 17.12 10.65 -23.84
N GLY A 134 17.17 9.79 -24.86
CA GLY A 134 17.47 8.37 -24.66
C GLY A 134 17.43 7.60 -25.98
N ASP A 135 17.75 6.31 -25.94
CA ASP A 135 17.47 5.44 -27.08
C ASP A 135 15.96 5.12 -27.19
N TYR A 136 15.56 4.43 -28.26
CA TYR A 136 14.14 4.13 -28.50
C TYR A 136 13.54 3.21 -27.43
N ALA A 137 14.30 2.23 -26.92
CA ALA A 137 13.81 1.28 -25.95
C ALA A 137 13.58 1.95 -24.59
N ALA A 138 14.56 2.74 -24.15
CA ALA A 138 14.52 3.56 -22.94
C ALA A 138 13.35 4.55 -22.97
N LEU A 139 13.21 5.32 -24.06
CA LEU A 139 12.10 6.27 -24.21
C LEU A 139 10.73 5.57 -24.21
N ARG A 140 10.61 4.43 -24.88
CA ARG A 140 9.36 3.65 -24.88
C ARG A 140 8.99 3.18 -23.47
N GLN A 141 9.95 2.68 -22.70
CA GLN A 141 9.71 2.27 -21.31
C GLN A 141 9.34 3.47 -20.42
N TYR A 142 9.97 4.63 -20.62
CA TYR A 142 9.65 5.83 -19.86
C TYR A 142 8.22 6.30 -20.10
N LEU A 143 7.79 6.32 -21.36
CA LEU A 143 6.41 6.70 -21.71
C LEU A 143 5.39 5.72 -21.12
N TYR A 144 5.71 4.43 -21.11
CA TYR A 144 4.87 3.42 -20.46
C TYR A 144 4.76 3.67 -18.95
N LEU A 145 5.85 4.04 -18.28
CA LEU A 145 5.83 4.41 -16.86
C LEU A 145 5.00 5.65 -16.59
N LEU A 146 5.11 6.65 -17.46
CA LEU A 146 4.30 7.86 -17.39
C LEU A 146 2.80 7.53 -17.52
N GLU A 147 2.41 6.70 -18.49
CA GLU A 147 1.01 6.27 -18.69
C GLU A 147 0.46 5.41 -17.55
N THR A 148 1.32 4.55 -16.97
CA THR A 148 0.92 3.61 -15.91
C THR A 148 1.12 4.18 -14.51
N SER A 149 1.50 5.46 -14.41
CA SER A 149 1.67 6.18 -13.16
C SER A 149 0.45 6.06 -12.24
N PRO A 150 0.65 5.98 -10.90
CA PRO A 150 -0.47 5.96 -9.96
C PRO A 150 -1.23 7.29 -9.97
N ARG A 151 -0.57 8.38 -10.39
CA ARG A 151 -1.16 9.71 -10.57
C ARG A 151 -2.04 9.81 -11.81
N LYS A 152 -2.05 8.77 -12.65
CA LYS A 152 -2.86 8.68 -13.87
C LYS A 152 -2.59 9.85 -14.82
N PHE A 153 -1.31 10.12 -15.07
CA PHE A 153 -0.93 11.13 -16.05
C PHE A 153 -1.59 10.84 -17.39
N GLN A 154 -2.09 11.88 -18.05
CA GLN A 154 -2.65 11.76 -19.39
C GLN A 154 -1.70 12.43 -20.37
N LEU A 155 -1.02 11.64 -21.21
CA LEU A 155 -0.25 12.23 -22.30
C LEU A 155 -1.19 12.90 -23.28
N THR A 156 -0.88 14.14 -23.62
CA THR A 156 -1.71 14.99 -24.49
C THR A 156 -0.98 15.34 -25.77
N GLU A 157 0.33 15.56 -25.70
CA GLU A 157 1.17 15.77 -26.88
C GLU A 157 2.46 14.95 -26.78
N PHE A 158 2.91 14.42 -27.91
CA PHE A 158 4.15 13.68 -28.03
C PHE A 158 4.82 14.03 -29.36
N GLU A 159 6.03 14.59 -29.28
CA GLU A 159 6.88 14.86 -30.43
C GLU A 159 8.18 14.07 -30.30
N LEU A 160 8.52 13.29 -31.32
CA LEU A 160 9.80 12.58 -31.39
C LEU A 160 10.67 13.21 -32.47
N ASN A 161 11.82 13.74 -32.07
CA ASN A 161 12.79 14.32 -33.00
C ASN A 161 13.71 13.23 -33.57
N PRO A 162 14.19 13.40 -34.83
CA PRO A 162 15.13 12.47 -35.42
C PRO A 162 16.39 12.32 -34.55
N PRO A 163 16.95 11.10 -34.45
CA PRO A 163 18.07 10.85 -33.57
C PRO A 163 19.31 11.62 -34.03
N LYS A 164 20.05 12.18 -33.07
CA LYS A 164 21.41 12.69 -33.28
C LYS A 164 22.36 11.78 -32.53
N GLU A 165 23.32 11.19 -33.24
CA GLU A 165 24.32 10.28 -32.65
C GLU A 165 23.70 9.09 -31.89
N GLY A 166 22.57 8.57 -32.38
CA GLY A 166 21.86 7.44 -31.77
C GLY A 166 20.95 7.82 -30.60
N ILE A 167 20.99 9.06 -30.11
CA ILE A 167 20.14 9.55 -29.04
C ILE A 167 18.91 10.25 -29.64
N LEU A 168 17.73 9.79 -29.27
CA LEU A 168 16.46 10.42 -29.61
C LEU A 168 16.14 11.52 -28.60
N ARG A 169 15.54 12.60 -29.11
CA ARG A 169 14.96 13.65 -28.27
C ARG A 169 13.45 13.59 -28.38
N SER A 170 12.77 13.45 -27.25
CA SER A 170 11.32 13.47 -27.18
C SER A 170 10.86 14.71 -26.42
N ARG A 171 9.76 15.33 -26.86
CA ARG A 171 8.98 16.28 -26.08
C ARG A 171 7.64 15.65 -25.77
N VAL A 172 7.28 15.66 -24.49
CA VAL A 172 6.02 15.11 -23.98
C VAL A 172 5.29 16.20 -23.24
N ARG A 173 4.01 16.40 -23.56
CA ARG A 173 3.09 17.14 -22.71
C ARG A 173 2.16 16.14 -22.04
N PHE A 174 2.01 16.25 -20.73
CA PHE A 174 1.09 15.42 -19.98
C PHE A 174 0.31 16.26 -18.97
N LEU A 175 -0.93 15.85 -18.72
CA LEU A 175 -1.79 16.38 -17.68
C LEU A 175 -1.57 15.55 -16.42
N ASP A 176 -1.28 16.22 -15.30
CA ASP A 176 -1.34 15.65 -13.96
C ASP A 176 -2.69 16.01 -13.31
N PRO A 177 -3.61 15.04 -13.16
CA PRO A 177 -4.89 15.30 -12.50
C PRO A 177 -4.77 15.36 -10.96
N ALA A 178 -3.59 15.09 -10.38
CA ALA A 178 -3.39 14.95 -8.93
C ALA A 178 -2.93 16.22 -8.20
N GLU A 179 -2.85 17.38 -8.87
CA GLU A 179 -2.51 18.67 -8.21
C GLU A 179 -3.59 19.14 -7.20
N VAL A 180 -4.65 18.35 -6.98
CA VAL A 180 -5.89 18.71 -6.25
C VAL A 180 -5.86 18.41 -4.75
N LEU A 181 -4.70 18.17 -4.12
CA LEU A 181 -4.66 17.94 -2.67
C LEU A 181 -3.58 18.76 -1.93
N SER A 182 -3.22 19.95 -2.42
CA SER A 182 -2.60 20.97 -1.55
C SER A 182 -3.56 21.99 -1.00
N ASP A 183 -4.72 22.23 -1.62
CA ASP A 183 -5.60 23.36 -1.26
C ASP A 183 -7.09 22.99 -1.16
N ASN A 184 -7.43 21.75 -0.77
CA ASN A 184 -8.84 21.43 -0.49
C ASN A 184 -9.15 21.56 1.01
N PRO A 185 -9.98 22.54 1.45
CA PRO A 185 -10.29 22.82 2.86
C PRO A 185 -11.14 21.75 3.57
N GLU A 186 -11.33 20.58 2.97
CA GLU A 186 -12.24 19.54 3.48
C GLU A 186 -11.58 18.55 4.45
N SER A 187 -10.31 18.73 4.82
CA SER A 187 -9.74 18.13 6.02
C SER A 187 -10.00 18.96 7.28
N LYS A 188 -11.15 19.64 7.39
CA LYS A 188 -11.62 20.22 8.65
C LYS A 188 -12.07 19.11 9.63
N GLY A 189 -11.09 18.35 10.10
CA GLY A 189 -11.13 17.80 11.45
C GLY A 189 -10.92 18.97 12.41
N SER A 190 -12.02 19.51 12.92
CA SER A 190 -12.13 20.70 13.79
C SER A 190 -11.64 22.02 13.17
N ASP A 191 -12.42 23.08 13.38
CA ASP A 191 -12.20 24.45 12.88
C ASP A 191 -11.07 25.17 13.64
N VAL A 192 -10.06 24.43 14.07
CA VAL A 192 -8.98 24.92 14.95
C VAL A 192 -7.64 24.43 14.45
N ASP A 193 -6.72 25.38 14.29
CA ASP A 193 -5.31 25.14 13.96
C ASP A 193 -4.71 24.10 14.95
N PRO A 194 -4.09 23.01 14.48
CA PRO A 194 -3.48 22.03 15.37
C PRO A 194 -2.32 22.67 16.17
N ASP A 195 -2.16 22.24 17.42
CA ASP A 195 -1.04 22.70 18.25
C ASP A 195 0.28 22.05 17.82
N LEU A 196 0.20 20.93 17.08
CA LEU A 196 1.32 20.12 16.62
C LEU A 196 0.93 19.36 15.33
N ILE A 197 1.81 19.36 14.33
CA ILE A 197 1.68 18.54 13.12
C ILE A 197 2.76 17.44 13.12
N ILE A 198 2.34 16.18 12.97
CA ILE A 198 3.22 15.02 12.89
C ILE A 198 3.20 14.42 11.48
N GLY A 199 4.38 14.28 10.87
CA GLY A 199 4.59 13.53 9.64
C GLY A 199 4.68 12.02 9.90
N VAL A 200 3.80 11.22 9.30
CA VAL A 200 3.74 9.75 9.43
C VAL A 200 3.85 9.06 8.07
N TYR A 201 4.53 7.90 8.00
CA TYR A 201 4.75 7.14 6.76
C TYR A 201 3.63 6.15 6.43
N GLY A 202 2.74 5.85 7.38
CA GLY A 202 1.69 4.86 7.14
C GLY A 202 2.13 3.42 7.39
N THR A 203 3.21 3.22 8.14
CA THR A 203 3.78 1.90 8.45
C THR A 203 3.42 1.44 9.85
N GLU A 204 3.76 0.20 10.18
CA GLU A 204 3.59 -0.38 11.51
C GLU A 204 4.35 0.40 12.61
N ASP A 205 5.44 1.09 12.24
CA ASP A 205 6.25 1.90 13.15
C ASP A 205 5.45 3.07 13.75
N ASP A 206 4.49 3.60 12.98
CA ASP A 206 3.66 4.77 13.31
C ASP A 206 2.39 4.39 14.11
N LEU A 207 2.13 3.10 14.33
CA LEU A 207 0.94 2.62 15.05
C LEU A 207 0.71 3.32 16.40
N PRO A 208 1.72 3.61 17.23
CA PRO A 208 1.53 4.35 18.48
C PRO A 208 0.91 5.73 18.28
N ILE A 209 1.32 6.45 17.23
CA ILE A 209 0.85 7.80 16.92
C ILE A 209 -0.60 7.74 16.44
N TYR A 210 -0.89 6.82 15.52
CA TYR A 210 -2.24 6.61 15.01
C TYR A 210 -3.21 6.16 16.11
N LEU A 211 -2.77 5.26 16.99
CA LEU A 211 -3.58 4.77 18.09
C LEU A 211 -3.82 5.86 19.13
N ALA A 212 -2.81 6.68 19.46
CA ALA A 212 -2.98 7.84 20.34
C ALA A 212 -4.03 8.84 19.82
N GLN A 213 -4.10 9.05 18.51
CA GLN A 213 -5.15 9.87 17.89
C GLN A 213 -6.52 9.18 17.95
N THR A 214 -6.60 7.93 17.49
CA THR A 214 -7.85 7.18 17.35
C THR A 214 -8.51 6.88 18.69
N MET A 215 -7.71 6.65 19.74
CA MET A 215 -8.18 6.38 21.10
C MET A 215 -8.37 7.66 21.92
N GLY A 216 -8.08 8.83 21.36
CA GLY A 216 -8.29 10.12 22.02
C GLY A 216 -7.26 10.49 23.09
N PHE A 217 -6.12 9.78 23.17
CA PHE A 217 -5.07 10.06 24.16
C PHE A 217 -4.45 11.45 23.97
N PHE A 218 -4.38 11.97 22.75
CA PHE A 218 -4.00 13.37 22.53
C PHE A 218 -4.98 14.36 23.15
N ASN A 219 -6.29 14.09 23.06
CA ASN A 219 -7.32 14.96 23.66
C ASN A 219 -7.28 14.91 25.20
N GLU A 220 -6.99 13.76 25.79
CA GLU A 220 -6.86 13.61 27.25
C GLU A 220 -5.73 14.48 27.83
N VAL A 221 -4.63 14.62 27.09
CA VAL A 221 -3.52 15.52 27.44
C VAL A 221 -3.69 16.94 26.89
N GLN A 222 -4.90 17.28 26.41
CA GLN A 222 -5.27 18.59 25.87
C GLN A 222 -4.38 19.05 24.69
N LEU A 223 -3.98 18.10 23.85
CA LEU A 223 -3.13 18.34 22.69
C LEU A 223 -3.91 18.12 21.39
N LYS A 224 -3.96 19.11 20.50
CA LYS A 224 -4.51 18.96 19.16
C LYS A 224 -3.42 18.55 18.19
N VAL A 225 -3.48 17.31 17.71
CA VAL A 225 -2.49 16.76 16.78
C VAL A 225 -3.08 16.60 15.39
N GLY A 226 -2.43 17.22 14.40
CA GLY A 226 -2.62 16.93 12.97
C GLY A 226 -1.67 15.83 12.51
N LEU A 227 -2.17 14.82 11.80
CA LEU A 227 -1.32 13.83 11.15
C LEU A 227 -1.30 14.09 9.65
N VAL A 228 -0.10 14.19 9.07
CA VAL A 228 0.10 14.36 7.64
C VAL A 228 1.03 13.28 7.09
N PRO A 229 0.90 12.92 5.81
CA PRO A 229 1.89 12.14 5.08
C PRO A 229 3.32 12.70 5.25
N ALA A 230 4.26 11.86 5.69
CA ALA A 230 5.69 12.19 5.69
C ALA A 230 6.28 12.20 4.27
N GLY A 231 5.82 11.31 3.39
CA GLY A 231 6.41 11.09 2.06
C GLY A 231 7.63 10.18 2.13
N THR A 232 8.66 10.45 1.32
CA THR A 232 9.98 9.82 1.46
C THR A 232 10.73 10.39 2.66
N PRO A 233 11.75 9.70 3.20
CA PRO A 233 12.58 10.27 4.28
C PRO A 233 13.19 11.65 3.95
N ASP A 234 13.62 11.87 2.72
CA ASP A 234 14.11 13.17 2.24
C ASP A 234 12.99 14.23 2.17
N THR A 235 11.80 13.87 1.69
CA THR A 235 10.61 14.75 1.75
C THR A 235 10.26 15.09 3.20
N SER A 236 10.26 14.10 4.08
CA SER A 236 9.96 14.25 5.49
C SER A 236 10.96 15.20 6.18
N LEU A 237 12.25 15.05 5.86
CA LEU A 237 13.29 15.96 6.32
C LEU A 237 13.05 17.40 5.84
N ARG A 238 12.75 17.61 4.55
CA ARG A 238 12.43 18.96 4.02
C ARG A 238 11.20 19.56 4.69
N ARG A 239 10.16 18.76 4.93
CA ARG A 239 8.95 19.19 5.66
C ARG A 239 9.27 19.62 7.08
N LEU A 240 10.12 18.85 7.78
CA LEU A 240 10.58 19.18 9.12
C LEU A 240 11.39 20.48 9.14
N LEU A 241 12.32 20.65 8.18
CA LEU A 241 13.17 21.83 8.08
C LEU A 241 12.42 23.11 7.68
N SER A 242 11.38 22.98 6.86
CA SER A 242 10.53 24.10 6.46
C SER A 242 9.44 24.45 7.48
N GLY A 243 9.27 23.63 8.53
CA GLY A 243 8.20 23.79 9.52
C GLY A 243 6.81 23.39 9.01
N GLN A 244 6.72 22.65 7.90
CA GLN A 244 5.45 22.07 7.44
C GLN A 244 4.97 20.93 8.36
N VAL A 245 5.92 20.28 9.04
CA VAL A 245 5.65 19.37 10.17
C VAL A 245 6.57 19.77 11.32
N ASP A 246 6.09 19.61 12.54
CA ASP A 246 6.84 19.93 13.75
C ASP A 246 7.64 18.71 14.23
N VAL A 247 7.08 17.52 14.02
CA VAL A 247 7.63 16.22 14.43
C VAL A 247 7.48 15.24 13.27
N THR A 248 8.42 14.31 13.11
CA THR A 248 8.23 13.15 12.23
C THR A 248 8.92 11.92 12.82
N THR A 249 8.69 10.76 12.21
CA THR A 249 9.37 9.52 12.57
C THR A 249 10.65 9.35 11.75
N ALA A 250 11.67 8.73 12.33
CA ALA A 250 12.91 8.41 11.64
C ALA A 250 13.62 7.23 12.30
N SER A 251 14.36 6.45 11.49
CA SER A 251 15.28 5.45 12.03
C SER A 251 16.58 6.10 12.51
N LEU A 252 17.36 5.40 13.34
CA LEU A 252 18.70 5.89 13.73
C LEU A 252 19.62 6.10 12.51
N TYR A 253 19.47 5.29 11.47
CA TYR A 253 20.24 5.44 10.25
C TYR A 253 19.91 6.75 9.53
N ASP A 254 18.63 7.11 9.44
CA ASP A 254 18.20 8.37 8.82
C ASP A 254 18.72 9.57 9.62
N ILE A 255 18.60 9.53 10.96
CA ILE A 255 19.13 10.57 11.85
C ILE A 255 20.63 10.77 11.62
N LEU A 256 21.40 9.69 11.46
CA LEU A 256 22.83 9.76 11.16
C LEU A 256 23.11 10.41 9.80
N ARG A 257 22.38 10.01 8.75
CA ARG A 257 22.51 10.61 7.42
C ARG A 257 22.15 12.09 7.42
N TYR A 258 21.11 12.50 8.16
CA TYR A 258 20.75 13.91 8.30
C TYR A 258 21.88 14.71 8.97
N ARG A 259 22.55 14.13 9.97
CA ARG A 259 23.68 14.77 10.64
C ARG A 259 24.94 14.85 9.78
N LEU A 260 25.21 13.84 8.95
CA LEU A 260 26.25 13.91 7.91
C LEU A 260 26.00 15.08 6.95
N GLY A 261 24.74 15.34 6.60
CA GLY A 261 24.33 16.50 5.82
C GLY A 261 24.36 17.83 6.56
N GLY A 262 24.80 17.87 7.82
CA GLY A 262 24.84 19.08 8.65
C GLY A 262 23.47 19.51 9.20
N VAL A 263 22.45 18.68 9.11
CA VAL A 263 21.08 19.04 9.49
C VAL A 263 20.89 18.95 11.01
N PRO A 264 20.36 20.00 11.68
CA PRO A 264 20.23 20.04 13.13
C PRO A 264 18.96 19.31 13.63
N VAL A 265 18.84 18.01 13.37
CA VAL A 265 17.76 17.17 13.92
C VAL A 265 18.13 16.56 15.28
N ARG A 266 17.11 16.25 16.09
CA ARG A 266 17.23 15.58 17.38
C ARG A 266 16.14 14.53 17.55
N ALA A 267 16.53 13.32 17.96
CA ALA A 267 15.59 12.29 18.42
C ALA A 267 15.15 12.58 19.86
N ILE A 268 13.84 12.58 20.10
CA ILE A 268 13.25 12.97 21.40
C ILE A 268 12.63 11.82 22.17
N MET A 269 12.26 10.73 21.49
CA MET A 269 11.83 9.48 22.12
C MET A 269 11.83 8.33 21.11
N PRO A 270 12.15 7.09 21.52
CA PRO A 270 11.85 5.90 20.76
C PRO A 270 10.35 5.60 20.78
N ILE A 271 9.78 5.17 19.66
CA ILE A 271 8.34 4.86 19.56
C ILE A 271 8.02 3.40 19.28
N SER A 272 8.88 2.72 18.53
CA SER A 272 8.66 1.34 18.14
C SER A 272 9.98 0.70 17.73
N ARG A 273 10.10 -0.60 18.01
CA ARG A 273 11.22 -1.43 17.58
C ARG A 273 10.66 -2.58 16.76
N VAL A 274 10.85 -2.47 15.45
CA VAL A 274 10.23 -3.37 14.47
C VAL A 274 11.24 -4.39 13.95
N PRO A 275 10.83 -5.63 13.68
CA PRO A 275 11.68 -6.62 13.05
C PRO A 275 12.26 -6.13 11.73
N LEU A 276 13.55 -6.32 11.57
CA LEU A 276 14.24 -6.03 10.32
C LEU A 276 14.19 -7.29 9.44
N GLU A 277 13.05 -7.49 8.77
CA GLU A 277 12.87 -8.58 7.81
C GLU A 277 12.98 -8.03 6.39
N VAL A 278 14.16 -8.16 5.78
CA VAL A 278 14.41 -7.74 4.40
C VAL A 278 14.63 -8.99 3.54
N GLN A 279 14.04 -9.00 2.36
CA GLN A 279 14.24 -10.08 1.39
C GLN A 279 14.44 -9.51 0.00
N LEU A 280 15.34 -10.13 -0.75
CA LEU A 280 15.44 -9.93 -2.19
C LEU A 280 14.27 -10.67 -2.84
N ALA A 281 13.48 -9.95 -3.62
CA ALA A 281 12.34 -10.45 -4.35
C ALA A 281 12.44 -10.10 -5.83
N THR A 282 11.90 -10.96 -6.68
CA THR A 282 11.82 -10.79 -8.13
C THR A 282 10.38 -11.04 -8.58
N SER A 283 10.05 -10.74 -9.84
CA SER A 283 8.82 -11.24 -10.45
C SER A 283 8.84 -12.77 -10.52
N THR A 284 7.67 -13.44 -10.42
CA THR A 284 7.56 -14.90 -10.58
C THR A 284 8.11 -15.41 -11.91
N ASP A 285 8.11 -14.57 -12.95
CA ASP A 285 8.60 -14.91 -14.28
C ASP A 285 10.06 -14.43 -14.53
N SER A 286 10.75 -13.96 -13.49
CA SER A 286 12.11 -13.40 -13.62
C SER A 286 13.15 -14.47 -13.93
N SER A 287 14.18 -14.09 -14.68
CA SER A 287 15.38 -14.92 -14.86
C SER A 287 16.33 -14.89 -13.66
N VAL A 288 16.16 -13.92 -12.75
CA VAL A 288 17.00 -13.75 -11.55
C VAL A 288 16.53 -14.74 -10.48
N SER A 289 17.36 -15.75 -10.23
CA SER A 289 17.05 -16.85 -9.30
C SER A 289 18.05 -16.95 -8.14
N THR A 290 19.20 -16.31 -8.30
CA THR A 290 20.33 -16.31 -7.35
C THR A 290 20.90 -14.89 -7.19
N LEU A 291 21.83 -14.68 -6.26
CA LEU A 291 22.46 -13.37 -6.06
C LEU A 291 23.43 -13.03 -7.18
N GLU A 292 24.11 -14.04 -7.71
CA GLU A 292 25.05 -13.92 -8.83
C GLU A 292 24.35 -13.42 -10.10
N ASP A 293 23.06 -13.76 -10.28
CA ASP A 293 22.24 -13.30 -11.40
C ASP A 293 21.96 -11.78 -11.37
N LEU A 294 22.29 -11.08 -10.26
CA LEU A 294 22.11 -9.63 -10.16
C LEU A 294 23.14 -8.84 -10.98
N GLN A 295 24.23 -9.45 -11.43
CA GLN A 295 25.26 -8.73 -12.18
C GLN A 295 24.68 -8.11 -13.47
N GLY A 296 24.84 -6.80 -13.61
CA GLY A 296 24.31 -5.99 -14.70
C GLY A 296 22.80 -5.77 -14.67
N LYS A 297 22.11 -6.20 -13.61
CA LYS A 297 20.65 -6.07 -13.46
C LYS A 297 20.25 -4.78 -12.79
N THR A 298 19.01 -4.37 -13.04
CA THR A 298 18.39 -3.22 -12.37
C THR A 298 17.74 -3.68 -11.07
N VAL A 299 18.24 -3.20 -9.94
CA VAL A 299 17.74 -3.55 -8.60
C VAL A 299 17.11 -2.32 -7.96
N ALA A 300 15.85 -2.44 -7.56
CA ALA A 300 15.11 -1.34 -6.98
C ALA A 300 15.04 -1.42 -5.44
N LEU A 301 15.30 -0.31 -4.76
CA LEU A 301 15.26 -0.22 -3.30
C LEU A 301 14.30 0.89 -2.87
N GLU A 302 13.73 0.75 -1.67
CA GLU A 302 13.10 1.90 -1.00
C GLU A 302 14.20 2.93 -0.67
N PRO A 303 13.96 4.24 -0.89
CA PRO A 303 14.92 5.28 -0.55
C PRO A 303 15.12 5.40 0.96
N HIS A 304 16.37 5.51 1.38
CA HIS A 304 16.82 5.69 2.77
C HIS A 304 16.44 4.53 3.72
N GLY A 305 16.72 4.69 5.01
CA GLY A 305 16.67 3.57 5.97
C GLY A 305 17.76 2.51 5.73
N MET A 306 17.56 1.34 6.34
CA MET A 306 18.60 0.30 6.40
C MET A 306 18.66 -0.62 5.17
N VAL A 307 17.74 -0.49 4.23
CA VAL A 307 17.60 -1.44 3.11
C VAL A 307 18.84 -1.41 2.20
N GLU A 308 19.30 -0.23 1.80
CA GLU A 308 20.46 -0.08 0.91
C GLU A 308 21.79 -0.54 1.56
N PRO A 309 22.14 -0.11 2.77
CA PRO A 309 23.34 -0.63 3.43
C PRO A 309 23.35 -2.17 3.58
N LEU A 310 22.22 -2.77 3.92
CA LEU A 310 22.09 -4.22 4.01
C LEU A 310 22.23 -4.90 2.65
N PHE A 311 21.71 -4.27 1.60
CA PHE A 311 21.89 -4.76 0.24
C PHE A 311 23.36 -4.74 -0.17
N LEU A 312 24.07 -3.65 0.13
CA LEU A 312 25.48 -3.53 -0.21
C LEU A 312 26.34 -4.55 0.54
N GLN A 313 26.03 -4.81 1.81
CA GLN A 313 26.66 -5.91 2.55
C GLN A 313 26.35 -7.28 1.92
N LEU A 314 25.12 -7.49 1.43
CA LEU A 314 24.73 -8.71 0.74
C LEU A 314 25.53 -8.91 -0.56
N LEU A 315 25.69 -7.85 -1.36
CA LEU A 315 26.52 -7.88 -2.56
C LEU A 315 27.97 -8.22 -2.21
N ALA A 316 28.55 -7.50 -1.24
CA ALA A 316 29.94 -7.70 -0.83
C ALA A 316 30.21 -9.12 -0.30
N ALA A 317 29.26 -9.70 0.45
CA ALA A 317 29.35 -11.07 0.94
C ALA A 317 29.32 -12.13 -0.18
N ASN A 318 28.89 -11.76 -1.38
CA ASN A 318 28.80 -12.61 -2.57
C ASN A 318 29.76 -12.13 -3.68
N GLU A 319 30.84 -11.43 -3.30
CA GLU A 319 31.88 -10.96 -4.22
C GLU A 319 31.38 -10.01 -5.34
N LEU A 320 30.23 -9.36 -5.13
CA LEU A 320 29.69 -8.30 -5.99
C LEU A 320 29.93 -6.93 -5.38
N GLY A 321 30.19 -5.94 -6.23
CA GLY A 321 30.30 -4.53 -5.89
C GLY A 321 29.02 -3.74 -6.15
N ARG A 322 28.95 -2.53 -5.59
CA ARG A 322 27.88 -1.55 -5.87
C ARG A 322 27.71 -1.26 -7.36
N ASP A 323 28.83 -1.22 -8.09
CA ASP A 323 28.88 -0.89 -9.52
C ASP A 323 28.52 -2.08 -10.43
N ASP A 324 28.42 -3.29 -9.87
CA ASP A 324 27.97 -4.48 -10.61
C ASP A 324 26.45 -4.51 -10.82
N VAL A 325 25.70 -3.58 -10.22
CA VAL A 325 24.24 -3.50 -10.33
C VAL A 325 23.78 -2.08 -10.63
N ASN A 326 22.68 -1.95 -11.37
CA ASN A 326 22.02 -0.66 -11.61
C ASN A 326 21.01 -0.41 -10.49
N LEU A 327 21.41 0.27 -9.41
CA LEU A 327 20.47 0.64 -8.35
C LEU A 327 19.55 1.78 -8.78
N VAL A 328 18.27 1.63 -8.45
CA VAL A 328 17.26 2.67 -8.55
C VAL A 328 16.46 2.75 -7.26
N HIS A 329 16.03 3.94 -6.88
CA HIS A 329 15.23 4.15 -5.68
C HIS A 329 13.79 4.41 -6.08
N LEU A 330 12.85 3.65 -5.50
CA LEU A 330 11.42 3.78 -5.79
C LEU A 330 10.62 3.72 -4.49
N ASP A 331 9.51 4.43 -4.44
CA ASP A 331 8.54 4.28 -3.36
C ASP A 331 7.96 2.87 -3.34
N ARG A 332 7.56 2.41 -2.14
CA ARG A 332 7.08 1.03 -1.90
C ARG A 332 6.01 0.56 -2.89
N ARG A 333 5.05 1.44 -3.25
CA ARG A 333 3.97 1.10 -4.20
C ARG A 333 4.50 0.88 -5.61
N ASP A 334 5.45 1.73 -6.02
CA ASP A 334 6.09 1.66 -7.31
C ASP A 334 7.00 0.43 -7.41
N LEU A 335 7.77 0.10 -6.37
CA LEU A 335 8.59 -1.12 -6.34
C LEU A 335 7.82 -2.37 -6.77
N VAL A 336 6.68 -2.64 -6.13
CA VAL A 336 5.85 -3.82 -6.42
C VAL A 336 5.35 -3.79 -7.86
N ARG A 337 4.91 -2.63 -8.36
CA ARG A 337 4.43 -2.49 -9.74
C ARG A 337 5.56 -2.75 -10.74
N HIS A 338 6.72 -2.12 -10.54
CA HIS A 338 7.84 -2.17 -11.48
C HIS A 338 8.44 -3.57 -11.56
N LEU A 339 8.56 -4.25 -10.41
CA LEU A 339 8.95 -5.66 -10.35
C LEU A 339 8.03 -6.53 -11.20
N ARG A 340 6.70 -6.42 -11.00
CA ARG A 340 5.72 -7.22 -11.76
C ARG A 340 5.78 -6.97 -13.26
N SER A 341 6.00 -5.73 -13.65
CA SER A 341 6.11 -5.35 -15.07
C SER A 341 7.45 -5.73 -15.71
N GLY A 342 8.43 -6.19 -14.93
CA GLY A 342 9.79 -6.47 -15.40
C GLY A 342 10.59 -5.22 -15.77
N LEU A 343 10.18 -4.05 -15.29
CA LEU A 343 10.93 -2.80 -15.49
C LEU A 343 12.13 -2.69 -14.55
N VAL A 344 12.09 -3.44 -13.45
CA VAL A 344 13.25 -3.71 -12.58
C VAL A 344 13.35 -5.22 -12.40
N ASP A 345 14.57 -5.76 -12.40
CA ASP A 345 14.80 -7.21 -12.38
C ASP A 345 14.60 -7.81 -10.98
N ALA A 346 14.96 -7.05 -9.95
CA ALA A 346 14.89 -7.46 -8.54
C ALA A 346 14.68 -6.25 -7.61
N SER A 347 14.29 -6.53 -6.37
CA SER A 347 14.12 -5.49 -5.34
C SER A 347 14.31 -6.05 -3.95
N LEU A 348 14.83 -5.23 -3.03
CA LEU A 348 14.76 -5.55 -1.61
C LEU A 348 13.49 -4.97 -1.03
N ILE A 349 12.69 -5.84 -0.43
CA ILE A 349 11.45 -5.46 0.20
C ILE A 349 11.49 -5.83 1.67
N SER A 350 11.17 -4.86 2.53
CA SER A 350 11.03 -5.07 3.97
C SER A 350 9.59 -5.38 4.37
N GLY A 351 9.39 -6.25 5.37
CA GLY A 351 8.10 -6.40 6.06
C GLY A 351 6.97 -7.03 5.23
N LEU A 352 7.25 -7.59 4.05
CA LEU A 352 6.28 -8.36 3.27
C LEU A 352 6.37 -9.85 3.60
N GLU A 353 5.33 -10.37 4.24
CA GLU A 353 5.18 -11.80 4.47
C GLU A 353 5.09 -12.58 3.14
N PRO A 354 5.55 -13.85 3.08
CA PRO A 354 5.58 -14.64 1.85
C PRO A 354 4.25 -14.70 1.09
N GLY A 355 3.13 -14.83 1.80
CA GLY A 355 1.80 -14.85 1.17
C GLY A 355 1.41 -13.53 0.49
N ARG A 356 1.99 -12.39 0.90
CA ARG A 356 1.80 -11.10 0.22
C ARG A 356 2.69 -10.98 -1.01
N LEU A 357 3.91 -11.51 -0.99
CA LEU A 357 4.74 -11.60 -2.19
C LEU A 357 4.02 -12.40 -3.28
N GLU A 358 3.52 -13.59 -2.93
CA GLU A 358 2.80 -14.46 -3.87
C GLU A 358 1.53 -13.77 -4.40
N TYR A 359 0.76 -13.12 -3.54
CA TYR A 359 -0.40 -12.33 -3.95
C TYR A 359 -0.02 -11.22 -4.96
N PHE A 360 1.16 -10.62 -4.82
CA PHE A 360 1.69 -9.64 -5.76
C PHE A 360 2.38 -10.26 -6.98
N GLY A 361 2.41 -11.58 -7.14
CA GLY A 361 3.14 -12.24 -8.24
C GLY A 361 4.66 -12.04 -8.13
N LEU A 362 5.17 -12.01 -6.90
CA LEU A 362 6.59 -11.89 -6.59
C LEU A 362 7.10 -13.20 -5.98
N SER A 363 8.37 -13.51 -6.22
CA SER A 363 9.07 -14.67 -5.65
C SER A 363 10.27 -14.20 -4.81
N PRO A 364 10.46 -14.74 -3.59
CA PRO A 364 11.65 -14.46 -2.81
C PRO A 364 12.85 -15.20 -3.41
N VAL A 365 13.99 -14.52 -3.54
CA VAL A 365 15.28 -15.09 -3.97
C VAL A 365 16.14 -15.41 -2.75
N GLU A 366 16.37 -14.41 -1.90
CA GLU A 366 17.20 -14.54 -0.71
C GLU A 366 16.56 -13.77 0.46
N LYS A 367 16.47 -14.40 1.63
CA LYS A 367 16.11 -13.69 2.86
C LYS A 367 17.38 -13.21 3.55
N LEU A 368 17.52 -11.90 3.71
CA LEU A 368 18.72 -11.35 4.34
C LEU A 368 18.76 -11.75 5.82
N LYS A 369 19.80 -12.49 6.19
CA LYS A 369 20.11 -12.81 7.58
C LYS A 369 20.90 -11.65 8.18
N THR A 370 20.18 -10.64 8.66
CA THR A 370 20.80 -9.53 9.38
C THR A 370 21.26 -9.97 10.78
N ALA A 371 22.47 -9.55 11.17
CA ALA A 371 22.96 -9.71 12.54
C ALA A 371 22.06 -8.98 13.55
N ARG A 372 21.44 -7.86 13.13
CA ARG A 372 20.48 -7.11 13.93
C ARG A 372 19.06 -7.46 13.50
N LYS A 373 18.31 -8.09 14.39
CA LYS A 373 16.93 -8.54 14.10
C LYS A 373 15.89 -7.42 14.11
N THR A 374 16.26 -6.21 14.51
CA THR A 374 15.32 -5.09 14.68
C THR A 374 15.98 -3.75 14.42
N TRP A 375 15.16 -2.77 14.00
CA TRP A 375 15.52 -1.36 13.99
C TRP A 375 14.65 -0.56 14.94
N GLN A 376 15.17 0.57 15.40
CA GLN A 376 14.49 1.44 16.35
C GLN A 376 14.02 2.69 15.60
N SER A 377 12.72 2.95 15.66
CA SER A 377 12.11 4.19 15.19
C SER A 377 12.01 5.19 16.35
N PHE A 378 12.24 6.46 16.03
CA PHE A 378 12.23 7.59 16.94
C PHE A 378 11.30 8.68 16.43
N LEU A 379 10.70 9.45 17.34
CA LEU A 379 10.25 10.80 17.00
C LEU A 379 11.45 11.72 16.92
N ILE A 380 11.51 12.51 15.86
CA ILE A 380 12.53 13.53 15.65
C ILE A 380 11.90 14.91 15.50
N VAL A 381 12.66 15.92 15.91
CA VAL A 381 12.33 17.34 15.77
C VAL A 381 13.54 18.11 15.25
N HIS A 382 13.28 19.32 14.75
CA HIS A 382 14.34 20.30 14.57
C HIS A 382 14.90 20.73 15.93
N ALA A 383 16.21 20.94 16.07
CA ALA A 383 16.84 21.30 17.34
C ALA A 383 16.24 22.58 17.96
N ASP A 384 15.96 23.60 17.14
CA ASP A 384 15.34 24.87 17.57
C ASP A 384 13.97 24.68 18.27
N ALA A 385 13.22 23.62 17.93
CA ALA A 385 11.94 23.32 18.57
C ALA A 385 12.10 23.01 20.07
N LEU A 386 13.27 22.49 20.46
CA LEU A 386 13.59 22.14 21.84
C LEU A 386 14.00 23.36 22.66
N GLU A 387 14.67 24.33 22.05
CA GLU A 387 15.12 25.56 22.72
C GLU A 387 13.96 26.52 23.00
N GLN A 388 12.97 26.52 22.12
CA GLN A 388 11.89 27.50 22.17
C GLN A 388 10.71 27.06 23.06
N GLU A 389 10.70 25.80 23.54
CA GLU A 389 9.58 25.15 24.26
C GLU A 389 8.20 25.43 23.65
N LYS A 390 8.16 25.68 22.33
CA LYS A 390 6.94 26.12 21.62
C LYS A 390 5.92 25.00 21.44
N ILE A 391 6.39 23.76 21.53
CA ILE A 391 5.60 22.57 21.23
C ILE A 391 5.48 21.73 22.51
N PRO A 392 4.27 21.25 22.85
CA PRO A 392 3.99 20.46 24.06
C PRO A 392 4.49 19.00 23.92
N LEU A 393 5.81 18.82 23.78
CA LEU A 393 6.45 17.53 23.52
C LEU A 393 6.32 16.54 24.70
N THR A 394 6.16 17.02 25.93
CA THR A 394 5.91 16.16 27.09
C THR A 394 4.51 15.54 27.03
N GLN A 395 3.49 16.32 26.66
CA GLN A 395 2.12 15.83 26.45
C GLN A 395 2.08 14.81 25.30
N LEU A 396 2.77 15.12 24.20
CA LEU A 396 2.95 14.20 23.08
C LEU A 396 3.52 12.86 23.55
N ALA A 397 4.63 12.87 24.28
CA ALA A 397 5.28 11.66 24.78
C ALA A 397 4.36 10.85 25.71
N ARG A 398 3.61 11.50 26.61
CA ARG A 398 2.63 10.83 27.48
C ARG A 398 1.56 10.10 26.68
N ALA A 399 0.97 10.75 25.68
CA ALA A 399 -0.06 10.15 24.84
C ALA A 399 0.47 8.98 24.02
N VAL A 400 1.69 9.09 23.49
CA VAL A 400 2.35 8.02 22.72
C VAL A 400 2.71 6.83 23.64
N PHE A 401 3.24 7.05 24.84
CA PHE A 401 3.51 5.95 25.77
C PHE A 401 2.24 5.24 26.24
N ARG A 402 1.13 5.98 26.41
CA ARG A 402 -0.18 5.37 26.69
C ARG A 402 -0.65 4.48 25.53
N ALA A 403 -0.45 4.91 24.29
CA ALA A 403 -0.70 4.09 23.11
C ALA A 403 0.21 2.85 23.07
N ASN A 404 1.49 2.99 23.40
CA ASN A 404 2.43 1.86 23.49
C ASN A 404 1.96 0.80 24.49
N HIS A 405 1.51 1.22 25.68
CA HIS A 405 0.95 0.30 26.67
C HIS A 405 -0.26 -0.46 26.12
N MET A 406 -1.20 0.25 25.47
CA MET A 406 -2.40 -0.37 24.89
C MET A 406 -2.03 -1.35 23.76
N LEU A 407 -1.02 -1.04 22.95
CA LEU A 407 -0.51 -1.94 21.91
C LEU A 407 0.04 -3.26 22.47
N GLN A 408 0.63 -3.23 23.67
CA GLN A 408 1.12 -4.44 24.34
C GLN A 408 -0.01 -5.33 24.87
N GLU A 409 -1.16 -4.75 25.24
CA GLU A 409 -2.33 -5.51 25.72
C GLU A 409 -3.04 -6.32 24.61
N ASN A 410 -2.80 -5.97 23.33
CA ASN A 410 -3.33 -6.65 22.14
C ASN A 410 -4.85 -6.90 22.16
N SER A 411 -5.64 -5.87 22.49
CA SER A 411 -7.11 -5.95 22.51
C SER A 411 -7.74 -5.98 21.11
N GLU A 412 -9.01 -6.42 21.00
CA GLU A 412 -9.75 -6.41 19.73
C GLU A 412 -9.83 -5.01 19.11
N GLN A 413 -9.94 -3.97 19.95
CA GLN A 413 -9.98 -2.58 19.50
C GLN A 413 -8.64 -2.15 18.89
N VAL A 414 -7.52 -2.57 19.48
CA VAL A 414 -6.17 -2.35 18.92
C VAL A 414 -6.02 -3.07 17.59
N ALA A 415 -6.44 -4.33 17.51
CA ALA A 415 -6.37 -5.10 16.27
C ALA A 415 -7.21 -4.43 15.15
N ALA A 416 -8.41 -3.93 15.46
CA ALA A 416 -9.25 -3.22 14.51
C ALA A 416 -8.59 -1.91 14.02
N ALA A 417 -8.06 -1.10 14.94
CA ALA A 417 -7.37 0.14 14.59
C ALA A 417 -6.13 -0.12 13.72
N ALA A 418 -5.32 -1.10 14.09
CA ALA A 418 -4.13 -1.47 13.33
C ALA A 418 -4.48 -2.06 11.95
N ASN A 419 -5.56 -2.84 11.84
CA ASN A 419 -6.06 -3.31 10.55
C ASN A 419 -6.46 -2.15 9.64
N GLN A 420 -7.14 -1.15 10.19
CA GLN A 420 -7.52 0.05 9.43
C GLN A 420 -6.28 0.84 8.97
N TRP A 421 -5.32 1.07 9.87
CA TRP A 421 -4.09 1.81 9.56
C TRP A 421 -3.27 1.14 8.47
N LEU A 422 -3.06 -0.18 8.59
CA LEU A 422 -2.22 -0.95 7.67
C LEU A 422 -2.96 -1.44 6.42
N GLY A 423 -4.25 -1.10 6.26
CA GLY A 423 -5.07 -1.58 5.16
C GLY A 423 -5.21 -3.10 5.11
N ARG A 424 -5.33 -3.75 6.28
CA ARG A 424 -5.41 -5.21 6.44
C ARG A 424 -6.87 -5.67 6.60
N ASN A 425 -7.13 -6.91 6.18
CA ASN A 425 -8.44 -7.54 6.23
C ASN A 425 -8.41 -8.83 7.08
N ASN A 426 -9.56 -9.49 7.23
CA ASN A 426 -9.69 -10.70 8.06
C ASN A 426 -8.79 -11.87 7.63
N ASN A 427 -8.38 -11.93 6.36
CA ASN A 427 -7.50 -12.99 5.86
C ASN A 427 -6.01 -12.70 6.12
N GLN A 428 -5.67 -11.46 6.46
CA GLN A 428 -4.31 -11.02 6.77
C GLN A 428 -4.31 -10.04 7.95
N PRO A 429 -4.72 -10.47 9.16
CA PRO A 429 -4.87 -9.57 10.30
C PRO A 429 -3.55 -8.91 10.70
N ALA A 430 -3.64 -7.74 11.34
CA ALA A 430 -2.50 -6.99 11.85
C ALA A 430 -1.87 -7.64 13.09
N GLY A 431 -2.63 -8.41 13.88
CA GLY A 431 -2.18 -9.03 15.14
C GLY A 431 -0.82 -9.72 15.05
N PRO A 432 -0.59 -10.67 14.12
CA PRO A 432 0.69 -11.34 13.97
C PRO A 432 1.88 -10.43 13.63
N VAL A 433 1.62 -9.24 13.08
CA VAL A 433 2.68 -8.24 12.84
C VAL A 433 2.95 -7.40 14.06
N ILE A 434 1.90 -6.97 14.76
CA ILE A 434 2.02 -6.22 16.02
C ILE A 434 2.77 -7.05 17.07
N GLU A 435 2.50 -8.35 17.17
CA GLU A 435 3.15 -9.27 18.11
C GLU A 435 4.67 -9.35 17.95
N LYS A 436 5.19 -9.05 16.75
CA LYS A 436 6.64 -9.03 16.50
C LYS A 436 7.29 -7.68 16.87
N ILE A 437 6.49 -6.64 17.12
CA ILE A 437 6.97 -5.28 17.38
C ILE A 437 7.07 -5.06 18.89
N ARG A 438 8.19 -4.49 19.32
CA ARG A 438 8.34 -4.01 20.70
C ARG A 438 8.02 -2.53 20.78
N PHE A 439 7.03 -2.18 21.59
CA PHE A 439 6.69 -0.80 21.91
C PHE A 439 7.30 -0.44 23.27
N PRO A 440 8.25 0.51 23.37
CA PRO A 440 8.89 0.87 24.63
C PRO A 440 7.94 1.65 25.54
N ASP A 441 8.01 1.39 26.85
CA ASP A 441 7.46 2.30 27.86
C ASP A 441 8.43 3.47 28.15
N SER A 442 8.05 4.35 29.07
CA SER A 442 8.85 5.53 29.44
C SER A 442 10.20 5.15 30.07
N GLN A 443 10.28 4.05 30.82
CA GLN A 443 11.51 3.60 31.47
C GLN A 443 12.46 2.93 30.46
N ASP A 444 11.93 2.07 29.59
CA ASP A 444 12.63 1.50 28.45
C ASP A 444 13.22 2.61 27.56
N ALA A 445 12.42 3.64 27.26
CA ALA A 445 12.84 4.79 26.49
C ALA A 445 13.96 5.57 27.20
N TRP A 446 13.81 5.82 28.49
CA TRP A 446 14.82 6.55 29.28
C TRP A 446 16.13 5.78 29.32
N ASN A 447 16.10 4.48 29.59
CA ASN A 447 17.29 3.62 29.58
C ASN A 447 18.00 3.65 28.21
N LEU A 448 17.23 3.62 27.11
CA LEU A 448 17.78 3.64 25.76
C LEU A 448 18.46 4.97 25.41
N MET A 449 17.88 6.11 25.81
CA MET A 449 18.37 7.43 25.40
C MET A 449 19.31 8.11 26.39
N SER A 450 19.27 7.73 27.67
CA SER A 450 20.14 8.31 28.72
C SER A 450 21.51 7.63 28.81
N THR A 451 21.66 6.45 28.19
CA THR A 451 22.93 5.75 28.14
C THR A 451 23.89 6.51 27.22
N ALA A 452 25.03 6.94 27.78
CA ALA A 452 26.07 7.64 27.03
C ALA A 452 26.92 6.71 26.14
N GLU A 453 26.49 5.46 25.96
CA GLU A 453 27.22 4.45 25.20
C GLU A 453 26.65 4.32 23.79
N ASP A 454 27.47 4.63 22.79
CA ASP A 454 27.10 4.60 21.36
C ASP A 454 26.63 3.21 20.88
N ASN A 455 27.04 2.16 21.58
CA ASN A 455 26.60 0.80 21.30
C ASN A 455 25.12 0.55 21.62
N VAL A 456 24.53 1.30 22.54
CA VAL A 456 23.19 1.01 23.08
C VAL A 456 22.10 1.37 22.07
N ILE A 457 22.21 2.52 21.42
CA ILE A 457 21.28 2.90 20.33
C ILE A 457 21.66 2.25 18.99
N GLY A 458 22.90 1.78 18.85
CA GLY A 458 23.44 1.14 17.64
C GLY A 458 24.27 2.08 16.76
N LEU A 459 24.72 3.21 17.31
CA LEU A 459 25.49 4.24 16.59
C LEU A 459 26.84 3.70 16.12
N ALA A 460 27.63 3.09 17.00
CA ALA A 460 28.95 2.55 16.64
C ALA A 460 28.88 1.50 15.52
N MET A 461 27.82 0.69 15.52
CA MET A 461 27.56 -0.28 14.46
C MET A 461 27.26 0.41 13.13
N PHE A 462 26.45 1.48 13.11
CA PHE A 462 26.18 2.21 11.88
C PHE A 462 27.41 2.96 11.37
N GLN A 463 28.23 3.53 12.26
CA GLN A 463 29.52 4.10 11.89
C GLN A 463 30.46 3.04 11.29
N GLN A 464 30.50 1.84 11.88
CA GLN A 464 31.27 0.71 11.32
C GLN A 464 30.74 0.27 9.96
N LEU A 465 29.42 0.22 9.77
CA LEU A 465 28.78 -0.10 8.49
C LEU A 465 29.16 0.92 7.41
N LEU A 466 29.11 2.22 7.73
CA LEU A 466 29.52 3.26 6.79
C LEU A 466 31.01 3.12 6.43
N LEU A 467 31.88 2.83 7.41
CA LEU A 467 33.31 2.55 7.16
C LEU A 467 33.50 1.36 6.20
N GLU A 468 32.76 0.26 6.42
CA GLU A 468 32.82 -0.93 5.57
C GLU A 468 32.35 -0.67 4.14
N LEU A 469 31.36 0.22 3.98
CA LEU A 469 30.86 0.66 2.68
C LEU A 469 31.76 1.70 2.01
N GLY A 470 32.83 2.16 2.67
CA GLY A 470 33.70 3.23 2.15
C GLY A 470 33.03 4.61 2.14
N GLU A 471 31.96 4.77 2.92
CA GLU A 471 31.20 6.01 3.05
C GLU A 471 31.80 6.91 4.15
N ASP A 472 31.49 8.21 4.06
CA ASP A 472 31.86 9.16 5.12
C ASP A 472 31.15 8.81 6.44
N VAL A 473 31.92 8.81 7.52
CA VAL A 473 31.45 8.42 8.84
C VAL A 473 31.38 9.66 9.73
N PRO A 474 30.20 10.01 10.26
CA PRO A 474 30.04 11.22 11.03
C PRO A 474 30.75 11.08 12.38
N ASP A 475 31.56 12.08 12.73
CA ASP A 475 32.10 12.24 14.08
C ASP A 475 31.00 12.82 14.99
N VAL A 476 30.10 11.94 15.41
CA VAL A 476 28.96 12.24 16.29
C VAL A 476 28.87 11.20 17.37
N THR A 477 28.43 11.63 18.55
CA THR A 477 28.11 10.76 19.69
C THR A 477 26.60 10.62 19.85
N THR A 478 26.16 9.67 20.66
CA THR A 478 24.74 9.51 21.02
C THR A 478 24.13 10.83 21.52
N ARG A 479 24.88 11.61 22.30
CA ARG A 479 24.45 12.92 22.82
C ARG A 479 24.22 13.97 21.75
N ASP A 480 24.89 13.84 20.60
CA ASP A 480 24.70 14.71 19.45
C ASP A 480 23.46 14.33 18.62
N LEU A 481 22.85 13.17 18.87
CA LEU A 481 21.71 12.67 18.12
C LEU A 481 20.41 12.75 18.94
N VAL A 482 20.48 12.50 20.23
CA VAL A 482 19.31 12.38 21.11
C VAL A 482 19.18 13.58 22.05
N ASN A 483 17.94 13.92 22.39
CA ASN A 483 17.62 14.82 23.48
C ASN A 483 16.70 14.09 24.46
N ASN A 484 17.20 13.81 25.67
CA ASN A 484 16.50 13.05 26.70
C ASN A 484 15.71 13.94 27.68
N THR A 485 15.67 15.27 27.49
CA THR A 485 15.06 16.24 28.43
C THR A 485 13.60 15.89 28.73
N ILE A 486 12.84 15.47 27.71
CA ILE A 486 11.43 15.08 27.88
C ILE A 486 11.31 13.82 28.75
N LEU A 487 12.17 12.84 28.53
CA LEU A 487 12.16 11.61 29.33
C LEU A 487 12.63 11.86 30.76
N ASP A 488 13.59 12.76 30.97
CA ASP A 488 14.02 13.18 32.30
C ASP A 488 12.86 13.84 33.07
N LYS A 489 12.12 14.76 32.41
CA LYS A 489 10.91 15.39 32.97
C LYS A 489 9.89 14.33 33.40
N LEU A 490 9.53 13.41 32.50
CA LEU A 490 8.55 12.35 32.76
C LEU A 490 8.93 11.43 33.92
N ARG A 491 10.22 11.05 34.01
CA ARG A 491 10.70 10.21 35.11
C ARG A 491 10.61 10.91 36.46
N THR A 492 10.91 12.22 36.45
CA THR A 492 10.98 13.03 37.65
C THR A 492 9.58 13.27 38.25
N GLU A 493 8.56 13.44 37.40
CA GLU A 493 7.15 13.56 37.81
C GLU A 493 6.59 12.25 38.39
N HIS A 494 7.03 11.09 37.90
CA HIS A 494 6.57 9.79 38.40
C HIS A 494 7.09 9.48 39.82
N LEU A 495 8.26 10.02 40.18
CA LEU A 495 8.84 9.90 41.52
C LEU A 495 8.15 10.77 42.58
N ASP A 496 7.36 11.77 42.14
CA ASP A 496 6.60 12.66 43.03
C ASP A 496 5.14 12.18 43.23
N GLU A 497 4.68 11.17 42.48
CA GLU A 497 3.34 10.57 42.58
C GLU A 497 3.30 9.29 43.47
N ASP A 498 4.46 8.68 43.78
CA ASP A 498 4.65 7.55 44.70
C ASP A 498 5.07 8.03 46.11
#